data_AF-M1EKU2-F1
#
_entry.id   AF-M1EKU2-F1
#
_cell.length_a   1.000
_cell.length_b   1.000
_cell.length_c   1.000
_cell.angle_alpha   90.00
_cell.angle_beta   90.00
_cell.angle_gamma   90.00
#
_symmetry.space_group_name_H-M   'P 1'
#
loop_
_entity.id
_entity.type
_entity.pdbx_description
1 polymer ?
#
loop_
_entity_poly.entity_id
_entity_poly.type
_entity_poly.pdbx_seq_one_letter_code
_entity_poly.pdbx_strand_id
1 'polypeptide(L)' 'ILRNLQPDTPYTVTVVPVYTEGDGGRTSDTGRTLVRGLARNVHVYNPTPNSLEVRWDPAPGPVQQYRVIYSPVAGTRPS' A
#
# COMPACT_ATOMS: atom_id res chain seq x y z
N ILE A 1 -10.69 -3.02 -12.72
CA ILE A 1 -9.99 -2.33 -11.60
C ILE A 1 -10.21 -0.84 -11.75
N LEU A 2 -10.83 -0.20 -10.76
CA LEU A 2 -10.99 1.26 -10.68
C LEU A 2 -9.69 1.89 -10.17
N ARG A 3 -9.29 3.03 -10.74
CA ARG A 3 -8.02 3.72 -10.44
C ARG A 3 -8.27 5.11 -9.86
N ASN A 4 -7.24 5.70 -9.26
CA ASN A 4 -7.24 7.08 -8.74
C ASN A 4 -8.31 7.34 -7.66
N LEU A 5 -8.60 6.33 -6.84
CA LEU A 5 -9.49 6.48 -5.69
C LEU A 5 -8.73 7.03 -4.49
N GLN A 6 -9.45 7.78 -3.63
CA GLN A 6 -8.90 8.21 -2.36
C GLN A 6 -8.69 6.97 -1.46
N PRO A 7 -7.53 6.82 -0.80
CA PRO A 7 -7.29 5.73 0.14
C PRO A 7 -8.23 5.81 1.35
N ASP A 8 -8.43 4.68 2.01
CA ASP A 8 -9.28 4.55 3.21
C ASP A 8 -10.67 5.22 3.07
N THR A 9 -11.27 5.11 1.89
CA THR A 9 -12.52 5.81 1.56
C THR A 9 -13.56 4.79 1.08
N PRO A 10 -14.79 4.81 1.62
CA PRO A 10 -15.86 3.96 1.14
C PRO A 10 -16.36 4.47 -0.22
N TYR A 11 -16.57 3.55 -1.16
CA TYR A 11 -17.16 3.81 -2.48
C TYR A 11 -18.28 2.80 -2.73
N THR A 12 -19.44 3.31 -3.15
CA THR A 12 -20.52 2.48 -3.71
C THR A 12 -20.35 2.43 -5.22
N VAL A 13 -20.25 1.24 -5.78
CA VAL A 13 -20.13 0.98 -7.21
C VAL A 13 -21.45 0.42 -7.70
N THR A 14 -22.06 1.08 -8.68
CA THR A 14 -23.29 0.63 -9.34
C THR A 14 -22.98 0.22 -10.77
N VAL A 15 -23.47 -0.94 -11.16
CA VAL A 15 -23.38 -1.48 -12.53
C VAL A 15 -24.79 -1.48 -13.12
N VAL A 16 -24.91 -0.94 -14.34
CA VAL A 16 -26.16 -0.91 -15.11
C VAL A 16 -25.87 -1.54 -16.47
N PRO A 17 -26.60 -2.60 -16.87
CA PRO A 17 -26.51 -3.15 -18.22
C PRO A 17 -27.29 -2.26 -19.18
N VAL A 18 -26.71 -1.99 -20.36
CA VAL A 18 -27.28 -1.11 -21.39
C VAL A 18 -27.58 -1.95 -22.62
N TYR A 19 -28.83 -1.92 -23.09
CA TYR A 19 -29.32 -2.60 -24.30
C TYR A 19 -29.88 -1.59 -25.30
N THR A 20 -30.08 -2.03 -26.54
CA THR A 20 -30.69 -1.22 -27.61
C THR A 20 -32.09 -0.72 -27.25
N GLU A 21 -32.87 -1.54 -26.55
CA GLU A 21 -34.22 -1.23 -26.06
C GLU A 21 -34.24 -0.43 -24.75
N GLY A 22 -33.08 -0.20 -24.12
CA GLY A 22 -32.94 0.59 -22.91
C GLY A 22 -32.03 -0.03 -21.84
N ASP A 23 -31.96 0.62 -20.69
CA ASP A 23 -31.18 0.16 -19.54
C ASP A 23 -31.90 -0.99 -18.80
N GLY A 24 -31.16 -2.02 -18.41
CA GLY A 24 -31.66 -3.11 -17.58
C GLY A 24 -31.55 -2.84 -16.07
N GLY A 25 -31.70 -3.89 -15.26
CA GLY A 25 -31.66 -3.81 -13.80
C GLY A 25 -30.27 -3.40 -13.26
N ARG A 26 -30.24 -2.54 -12.24
CA ARG A 26 -29.00 -2.06 -11.62
C ARG A 26 -28.58 -2.91 -10.42
N THR A 27 -27.29 -3.18 -10.30
CA THR A 27 -26.69 -3.87 -9.14
C THR A 27 -25.67 -2.95 -8.49
N SER A 28 -25.69 -2.83 -7.16
CA SER A 28 -24.71 -2.01 -6.44
C SER A 28 -24.04 -2.79 -5.32
N ASP A 29 -22.77 -2.49 -5.09
CA ASP A 29 -22.00 -2.99 -3.95
C ASP A 29 -21.12 -1.88 -3.37
N THR A 30 -20.81 -1.96 -2.07
CA THR A 30 -19.99 -0.96 -1.37
C THR A 30 -18.70 -1.58 -0.87
N GLY A 31 -17.58 -1.05 -1.34
CA GLY A 31 -16.25 -1.43 -0.91
C GLY A 31 -15.49 -0.25 -0.30
N ARG A 32 -14.48 -0.54 0.52
CA ARG A 32 -13.56 0.46 1.06
C ARG A 32 -12.18 0.28 0.44
N THR A 33 -11.57 1.36 -0.02
CA THR A 33 -10.20 1.32 -0.53
C THR A 33 -9.20 1.05 0.60
N LEU A 34 -8.04 0.48 0.25
CA LEU A 34 -6.97 0.21 1.21
C LEU A 34 -6.47 1.51 1.86
N VAL A 35 -6.10 1.42 3.13
CA VAL A 35 -5.42 2.49 3.85
C VAL A 35 -4.03 2.72 3.25
N ARG A 36 -3.61 3.97 3.06
CA ARG A 36 -2.18 4.27 2.81
C ARG A 36 -1.40 3.98 4.10
N GLY A 37 -0.77 2.81 4.15
CA GLY A 37 0.06 2.40 5.27
C GLY A 37 1.55 2.57 5.00
N LEU A 38 2.33 2.44 6.06
CA LEU A 38 3.78 2.24 5.99
C LEU A 38 4.09 0.75 5.84
N ALA A 39 5.31 0.45 5.40
CA ALA A 39 5.90 -0.87 5.59
C ALA A 39 5.92 -1.22 7.09
N ARG A 40 5.69 -2.49 7.41
CA ARG A 40 5.59 -2.97 8.80
C ARG A 40 6.56 -4.10 9.06
N ASN A 41 6.70 -4.50 10.32
CA ASN A 41 7.49 -5.66 10.71
C ASN A 41 8.94 -5.60 10.20
N VAL A 42 9.57 -4.43 10.34
CA VAL A 42 10.98 -4.22 9.99
C VAL A 42 11.84 -5.13 10.87
N HIS A 43 12.61 -6.00 10.25
CA HIS A 43 13.48 -6.94 10.92
C HIS A 43 14.89 -6.85 10.35
N VAL A 44 15.86 -6.65 11.24
CA VAL A 44 17.29 -6.65 10.92
C VAL A 44 17.84 -8.05 11.18
N TYR A 45 18.64 -8.57 10.26
CA TYR A 45 19.27 -9.88 10.40
C TYR A 45 20.66 -9.88 9.77
N ASN A 46 21.45 -10.92 10.08
CA ASN A 46 22.85 -11.08 9.64
C ASN A 46 23.74 -9.83 9.82
N PRO A 47 23.83 -9.24 11.02
CA PRO A 47 24.70 -8.08 11.22
C PRO A 47 26.18 -8.48 11.11
N THR A 48 26.95 -7.68 10.38
CA THR A 48 28.42 -7.68 10.39
C THR A 48 28.93 -6.33 10.93
N PRO A 49 30.23 -6.13 11.14
CA PRO A 49 30.76 -4.84 11.57
C PRO A 49 30.45 -3.67 10.62
N ASN A 50 30.19 -3.92 9.33
CA ASN A 50 29.98 -2.90 8.31
C ASN A 50 28.74 -3.11 7.43
N SER A 51 27.96 -4.15 7.67
CA SER A 51 26.75 -4.45 6.91
C SER A 51 25.64 -5.03 7.78
N LEU A 52 24.42 -4.88 7.29
CA LEU A 52 23.22 -5.45 7.89
C LEU A 52 22.22 -5.76 6.77
N GLU A 53 21.43 -6.80 6.95
CA GLU A 53 20.32 -7.11 6.06
C GLU A 53 19.00 -6.72 6.73
N VAL A 54 18.07 -6.16 5.95
CA VAL A 54 16.78 -5.68 6.46
C VAL A 54 15.65 -6.20 5.59
N ARG A 55 14.60 -6.70 6.23
CA ARG A 55 13.33 -7.09 5.58
C ARG A 55 12.15 -6.43 6.28
N TRP A 56 11.06 -6.26 5.56
CA TRP A 56 9.80 -5.72 6.08
C TRP A 56 8.62 -6.26 5.25
N ASP A 57 7.43 -6.20 5.84
CA ASP A 57 6.20 -6.49 5.13
C ASP A 57 5.81 -5.30 4.24
N PRO A 58 5.38 -5.54 2.99
CA PRO A 58 4.98 -4.48 2.08
C PRO A 58 3.87 -3.60 2.64
N ALA A 59 3.92 -2.31 2.32
CA ALA A 59 2.81 -1.41 2.62
C ALA A 59 1.54 -1.84 1.84
N PRO A 60 0.32 -1.57 2.36
CA PRO A 60 -0.90 -1.89 1.65
C PRO A 60 -1.00 -1.17 0.30
N GLY A 61 -1.34 -1.93 -0.75
CA GLY A 61 -1.52 -1.43 -2.11
C GLY A 61 -0.24 -1.48 -2.95
N PRO A 62 -0.28 -0.93 -4.18
CA PRO A 62 0.85 -0.95 -5.10
C PRO A 62 1.96 0.01 -4.62
N VAL A 63 3.11 -0.56 -4.25
CA VAL A 63 4.31 0.21 -3.85
C VAL A 63 5.28 0.30 -5.02
N GLN A 64 5.73 1.52 -5.35
CA GLN A 64 6.70 1.74 -6.43
C GLN A 64 8.16 1.67 -5.94
N GLN A 65 8.43 2.19 -4.74
CA GLN A 65 9.78 2.22 -4.16
C GLN A 65 9.71 2.42 -2.64
N TYR A 66 10.77 2.02 -1.95
CA TYR A 66 10.98 2.31 -0.53
C TYR A 66 12.17 3.24 -0.34
N ARG A 67 12.07 4.15 0.62
CA ARG A 67 13.20 4.98 1.07
C ARG A 67 13.70 4.43 2.41
N VAL A 68 14.93 3.96 2.44
CA VAL A 68 15.58 3.47 3.66
C VAL A 68 16.44 4.59 4.25
N ILE A 69 16.24 4.88 5.53
CA ILE A 69 17.04 5.86 6.29
C ILE A 69 17.60 5.11 7.49
N TYR A 70 18.91 5.23 7.73
CA TYR A 70 19.58 4.61 8.85
C TYR A 70 20.42 5.63 9.61
N SER A 71 20.54 5.43 10.92
CA SER A 71 21.37 6.24 11.81
C SER A 71 21.84 5.36 12.97
N PRO A 72 23.08 5.53 13.47
CA PRO A 72 23.52 4.87 14.69
C PRO A 72 22.60 5.23 15.87
N VAL A 73 22.22 4.24 16.68
CA VAL A 73 21.40 4.47 17.89
C VAL A 73 22.22 5.14 19.00
N ALA A 74 23.52 4.87 19.04
CA ALA A 74 24.50 5.52 19.89
C ALA A 74 25.88 5.57 19.18
N GLY A 75 26.65 6.64 19.42
CA GLY A 75 27.98 6.86 18.82
C GLY A 75 28.00 7.90 17.68
N THR A 76 29.16 8.52 17.47
CA THR A 76 29.41 9.49 16.38
C THR A 76 29.37 8.79 15.02
N ARG A 77 28.67 9.43 14.06
CA ARG A 77 28.68 9.03 12.64
C ARG A 77 30.14 8.79 12.20
N PRO A 78 30.49 7.59 11.68
CA PRO A 78 31.84 7.38 11.17
C PRO A 78 32.05 8.35 10.00
N SER A 79 33.14 9.13 10.10
CA SER A 79 33.63 10.09 9.12
C SER A 79 34.16 9.40 7.87
#